data_AF-A0A7J6VDD6-F1
#
_entry.id   AF-A0A7J6VDD6-F1
#
_cell.length_a   1.000
_cell.length_b   1.000
_cell.length_c   1.000
_cell.angle_alpha   90.00
_cell.angle_beta   90.00
_cell.angle_gamma   90.00
#
_symmetry.space_group_name_H-M   'P 1'
#
loop_
_entity.id
_entity.type
_entity.pdbx_description
1 polymer ?
#
loop_
_entity_poly.entity_id
_entity_poly.type
_entity_poly.pdbx_seq_one_letter_code
_entity_poly.pdbx_strand_id
1 'polypeptide(L)'
;MEQYLHSNKFSSGDNLKHLRSVEIEDFGGSESQQDIVRHLLESASILEKMDIRYSNDINHNAEKLTKIDEKLLLFHEVSSNAEIVLLPKYVKKVSDIFVIN
;
A
#
# COMPACT_ATOMS: atom_id res chain seq x y z
N MET A 1 20.74 25.01 -9.89
CA MET A 1 19.96 23.96 -10.57
C MET A 1 20.25 22.65 -9.88
N GLU A 2 19.18 21.90 -9.64
CA GLU A 2 18.99 21.08 -8.46
C GLU A 2 19.65 19.70 -8.58
N GLN A 3 20.36 19.30 -7.52
CA GLN A 3 21.00 17.99 -7.41
C GLN A 3 20.03 16.99 -6.75
N TYR A 4 18.99 16.60 -7.48
CA TYR A 4 18.09 15.51 -7.07
C TYR A 4 18.39 14.29 -7.94
N LEU A 5 19.37 13.46 -7.58
CA LEU A 5 19.46 12.04 -7.98
C LEU A 5 20.80 11.45 -7.52
N HIS A 6 21.11 11.56 -6.22
CA HIS A 6 21.90 10.50 -5.60
C HIS A 6 20.90 9.49 -5.05
N SER A 7 20.60 8.50 -5.89
CA SER A 7 19.90 7.29 -5.50
C SER A 7 20.72 6.64 -4.39
N ASN A 8 20.39 6.98 -3.14
CA ASN A 8 20.80 6.19 -2.00
C ASN A 8 20.07 4.87 -2.14
N LYS A 9 20.75 3.92 -2.77
CA LYS A 9 20.62 2.49 -2.53
C LYS A 9 20.28 2.33 -1.05
N PHE A 10 19.02 2.01 -0.74
CA PHE A 10 18.59 1.77 0.63
C PHE A 10 19.56 0.75 1.22
N SER A 11 20.36 1.19 2.20
CA SER A 11 21.35 0.35 2.86
C SER A 11 20.62 -0.83 3.47
N SER A 12 20.65 -1.96 2.77
CA SER A 12 19.86 -3.17 2.99
C SER A 12 20.43 -4.00 4.15
N GLY A 13 20.59 -3.35 5.30
CA GLY A 13 21.07 -3.98 6.52
C GLY A 13 20.07 -3.89 7.68
N ASP A 14 19.76 -2.68 8.13
CA ASP A 14 19.32 -2.53 9.53
C ASP A 14 18.21 -1.49 9.81
N ASN A 15 17.76 -0.72 8.81
CA ASN A 15 17.03 0.52 9.12
C ASN A 15 15.55 0.33 9.52
N LEU A 16 14.94 -0.82 9.25
CA LEU A 16 13.51 -1.07 9.55
C LEU A 16 13.27 -2.11 10.64
N LYS A 17 14.32 -2.49 11.40
CA LYS A 17 14.24 -3.47 12.50
C LYS A 17 13.29 -3.10 13.64
N HIS A 18 12.84 -1.85 13.68
CA HIS A 18 11.91 -1.34 14.69
C HIS A 18 10.56 -0.91 14.12
N LEU A 19 10.36 -1.08 12.81
CA LEU A 19 9.13 -0.67 12.14
C LEU A 19 8.03 -1.70 12.42
N ARG A 20 7.04 -1.30 13.21
CA ARG A 20 5.90 -2.15 13.63
C ARG A 20 4.63 -1.89 12.82
N SER A 21 4.44 -0.67 12.34
CA SER A 21 3.22 -0.30 11.62
C SER A 21 3.53 0.66 10.49
N VAL A 22 2.84 0.48 9.36
CA VAL A 22 2.90 1.36 8.20
C VAL A 22 1.50 1.67 7.71
N GLU A 23 1.29 2.92 7.30
CA GLU A 23 0.09 3.39 6.63
C GLU A 23 0.49 3.96 5.27
N ILE A 24 -0.11 3.42 4.20
CA ILE A 24 0.14 3.85 2.82
C ILE A 24 -1.14 4.47 2.26
N GLU A 25 -1.11 5.77 2.07
CA GLU A 25 -2.21 6.52 1.46
C GLU A 25 -2.11 6.55 -0.06
N ASP A 26 -3.27 6.74 -0.70
CA ASP A 26 -3.41 6.99 -2.14
C ASP A 26 -2.68 5.95 -3.02
N PHE A 27 -2.82 4.68 -2.65
CA PHE A 27 -2.16 3.57 -3.31
C PHE A 27 -2.77 3.33 -4.70
N GLY A 28 -1.97 3.61 -5.73
CA GLY A 28 -2.30 3.47 -7.14
C GLY A 28 -1.82 2.13 -7.75
N GLY A 29 -1.24 1.25 -6.94
CA GLY A 29 -0.67 -0.01 -7.41
C GLY A 29 0.34 0.14 -8.55
N SER A 30 1.04 1.27 -8.64
CA SER A 30 2.15 1.41 -9.59
C SER A 30 3.27 0.43 -9.23
N GLU A 31 4.11 0.07 -10.19
CA GLU A 31 5.23 -0.85 -9.96
C GLU A 31 6.13 -0.35 -8.81
N SER A 32 6.43 0.96 -8.79
CA SER A 32 7.22 1.57 -7.71
C SER A 32 6.53 1.47 -6.35
N GLN A 33 5.21 1.65 -6.27
CA GLN A 33 4.46 1.49 -5.02
C GLN A 33 4.46 0.03 -4.54
N GLN A 34 4.34 -0.93 -5.47
CA GLN A 34 4.40 -2.35 -5.15
C GLN A 34 5.79 -2.78 -4.67
N ASP A 35 6.86 -2.22 -5.26
CA ASP A 35 8.24 -2.49 -4.82
C ASP A 35 8.50 -1.93 -3.42
N ILE A 36 7.91 -0.78 -3.07
CA ILE A 36 7.95 -0.26 -1.69
C ILE A 36 7.29 -1.23 -0.72
N VAL A 37 6.09 -1.73 -1.04
CA VAL A 37 5.39 -2.71 -0.18
C VAL A 37 6.24 -3.97 0.01
N ARG A 38 6.79 -4.52 -1.07
CA ARG A 38 7.68 -5.68 -1.00
C ARG A 38 8.89 -5.41 -0.12
N HIS A 39 9.58 -4.28 -0.34
CA HIS A 39 10.76 -3.93 0.43
C HIS A 39 10.46 -3.77 1.93
N LEU A 40 9.31 -3.18 2.27
CA LEU A 40 8.85 -3.04 3.66
C LEU A 40 8.60 -4.41 4.29
N LEU A 41 7.89 -5.30 3.61
CA LEU A 41 7.61 -6.65 4.08
C LEU A 41 8.87 -7.52 4.22
N GLU A 42 9.86 -7.32 3.36
CA GLU A 42 11.13 -8.06 3.40
C GLU A 42 12.10 -7.51 4.47
N SER A 43 12.10 -6.19 4.68
CA SER A 43 13.12 -5.53 5.51
C SER A 43 12.67 -5.29 6.96
N ALA A 44 11.37 -5.20 7.21
CA ALA A 44 10.82 -4.95 8.54
C ALA A 44 10.39 -6.27 9.22
N SER A 45 11.34 -6.95 9.85
CA SER A 45 11.12 -8.27 10.46
C SER A 45 10.08 -8.31 11.58
N ILE A 46 9.82 -7.17 12.23
CA ILE A 46 8.83 -7.01 13.30
C ILE A 46 7.60 -6.21 12.88
N LEU A 47 7.39 -6.03 11.56
CA LEU A 47 6.20 -5.34 11.08
C LEU A 47 4.98 -6.16 11.48
N GLU A 48 4.09 -5.56 12.28
CA GLU A 48 2.87 -6.18 12.79
C GLU A 48 1.68 -5.80 11.92
N LYS A 49 1.66 -4.58 11.36
CA LYS A 49 0.51 -4.04 10.62
C LYS A 49 0.91 -3.19 9.42
N MET A 50 0.23 -3.38 8.29
CA MET A 50 0.33 -2.53 7.11
C MET A 50 -1.07 -2.17 6.61
N ASP A 51 -1.47 -0.91 6.78
CA ASP A 51 -2.74 -0.40 6.26
C ASP A 51 -2.50 0.26 4.90
N ILE A 52 -3.19 -0.18 3.85
CA ILE A 52 -3.08 0.37 2.50
C ILE A 52 -4.44 0.95 2.09
N ARG A 53 -4.48 2.26 1.79
CA ARG A 53 -5.67 2.95 1.28
C ARG A 53 -5.54 3.19 -0.21
N TYR A 54 -6.46 2.64 -1.00
CA TYR A 54 -6.45 2.78 -2.45
C TYR A 54 -6.73 4.20 -2.92
N SER A 55 -6.10 4.62 -4.02
CA SER A 55 -6.46 5.88 -4.67
C SER A 55 -7.86 5.82 -5.27
N ASN A 56 -8.52 6.98 -5.40
CA ASN A 56 -9.87 7.06 -5.97
C ASN A 56 -9.93 6.54 -7.41
N ASP A 57 -8.84 6.70 -8.16
CA ASP A 57 -8.75 6.26 -9.56
C ASP A 57 -8.85 4.73 -9.70
N ILE A 58 -8.53 3.98 -8.64
CA ILE A 58 -8.53 2.52 -8.65
C ILE A 58 -9.77 1.95 -7.96
N ASN A 59 -10.35 2.67 -7.01
CA ASN A 59 -11.58 2.24 -6.34
C ASN A 59 -12.75 1.98 -7.31
N HIS A 60 -12.73 2.56 -8.51
CA HIS A 60 -13.74 2.34 -9.54
C HIS A 60 -13.43 1.20 -10.51
N ASN A 61 -12.23 0.61 -10.46
CA ASN A 61 -11.80 -0.45 -11.37
C ASN A 61 -11.57 -1.76 -10.60
N ALA A 62 -12.64 -2.55 -10.45
CA ALA A 62 -12.61 -3.83 -9.76
C ALA A 62 -11.57 -4.81 -10.31
N GLU A 63 -11.38 -4.88 -11.64
CA GLU A 63 -10.38 -5.76 -12.25
C GLU A 63 -8.95 -5.36 -11.86
N LYS A 64 -8.68 -4.06 -11.81
CA LYS A 64 -7.37 -3.54 -11.40
C LYS A 64 -7.12 -3.74 -9.91
N LEU A 65 -8.15 -3.57 -9.07
CA LEU A 65 -8.10 -3.89 -7.64
C LEU A 65 -7.76 -5.36 -7.43
N THR A 66 -8.48 -6.29 -8.06
CA THR A 66 -8.24 -7.73 -7.88
C THR A 66 -6.80 -8.11 -8.22
N LYS A 67 -6.24 -7.59 -9.31
CA LYS A 67 -4.83 -7.85 -9.69
C LYS A 67 -3.83 -7.32 -8.67
N ILE A 68 -4.12 -6.17 -8.07
CA ILE A 68 -3.28 -5.58 -7.03
C ILE A 68 -3.39 -6.39 -5.75
N ASP A 69 -4.61 -6.73 -5.32
CA ASP A 69 -4.89 -7.54 -4.14
C ASP A 69 -4.18 -8.90 -4.24
N GLU A 70 -4.31 -9.61 -5.36
CA GLU A 70 -3.63 -10.88 -5.61
C GLU A 70 -2.11 -10.75 -5.44
N LYS A 71 -1.51 -9.68 -5.99
CA LYS A 71 -0.07 -9.46 -5.91
C LYS A 71 0.40 -9.09 -4.50
N LEU A 72 -0.39 -8.32 -3.76
CA LEU A 72 -0.11 -7.98 -2.36
C LEU A 72 -0.24 -9.20 -1.44
N LEU A 73 -1.22 -10.06 -1.69
CA LEU A 73 -1.40 -11.33 -0.99
C LEU A 73 -0.21 -12.27 -1.21
N LEU A 74 0.33 -12.34 -2.43
CA LEU A 74 1.55 -13.12 -2.71
C LEU A 74 2.76 -12.61 -1.90
N PHE A 75 2.90 -11.31 -1.67
CA PHE A 75 3.98 -10.79 -0.84
C PHE A 75 3.80 -11.15 0.64
N HIS A 76 2.55 -11.16 1.11
CA HIS A 76 2.22 -11.57 2.47
C HIS A 76 2.48 -13.06 2.72
N GLU A 77 2.14 -13.95 1.79
CA GLU A 77 2.44 -15.39 1.95
C GLU A 77 3.93 -15.66 2.13
N VAL A 78 4.79 -14.81 1.56
CA VAL A 78 6.25 -14.94 1.65
C VAL A 78 6.80 -14.30 2.95
N SER A 79 6.06 -13.40 3.62
CA SER A 79 6.50 -12.69 4.83
C SER A 79 5.44 -12.76 5.94
N SER A 80 5.60 -13.73 6.84
CA SER A 80 4.52 -14.29 7.68
C SER A 80 4.18 -13.53 8.97
N ASN A 81 4.72 -12.33 9.21
CA ASN A 81 4.59 -11.66 10.52
C ASN A 81 3.70 -10.41 10.53
N ALA A 82 3.30 -9.88 9.36
CA ALA A 82 2.61 -8.59 9.25
C ALA A 82 1.17 -8.76 8.75
N GLU A 83 0.18 -8.22 9.46
CA GLU A 83 -1.19 -8.13 8.97
C GLU A 83 -1.30 -7.03 7.90
N ILE A 84 -1.68 -7.38 6.67
CA ILE A 84 -1.96 -6.41 5.60
C ILE A 84 -3.47 -6.15 5.54
N VAL A 85 -3.87 -4.91 5.79
CA VAL A 85 -5.27 -4.46 5.73
C VAL A 85 -5.45 -3.54 4.53
N LEU A 86 -6.32 -3.95 3.60
CA LEU A 86 -6.66 -3.19 2.41
C LEU A 86 -7.95 -2.39 2.66
N LEU A 87 -7.88 -1.08 2.53
CA LEU A 87 -8.97 -0.16 2.85
C LEU A 87 -9.42 0.62 1.60
N PRO A 88 -10.73 0.62 1.28
CA PRO A 88 -11.24 1.52 0.26
C PRO A 88 -11.14 2.97 0.75
N LYS A 89 -10.75 3.89 -0.12
CA LYS A 89 -10.82 5.34 0.16
C LYS A 89 -12.27 5.76 0.00
N TYR A 90 -13.02 5.66 1.11
CA TYR A 90 -14.39 6.13 1.33
C TYR A 90 -15.36 6.01 0.13
N VAL A 91 -16.33 5.10 0.27
CA VAL A 91 -17.60 5.22 -0.45
C VAL A 91 -18.21 6.56 -0.05
N LYS A 92 -18.50 7.42 -1.03
CA LYS A 92 -19.28 8.66 -0.84
C LYS A 92 -20.43 8.36 0.13
N LYS A 93 -20.49 9.09 1.26
CA LYS A 93 -21.66 9.11 2.14
C LYS A 93 -22.90 9.30 1.25
N VAL A 94 -23.91 8.48 1.46
CA VAL A 94 -25.21 8.46 0.75
C VAL A 94 -26.05 9.68 1.13
N SER A 95 -25.48 10.88 0.98
CA SER A 95 -26.12 12.17 1.19
C SER A 95 -26.35 12.94 -0.10
N ASP A 96 -26.09 12.33 -1.26
CA ASP A 96 -26.67 12.77 -2.53
C ASP A 96 -28.14 12.31 -2.56
N ILE A 97 -28.95 13.12 -1.89
CA ILE A 97 -30.40 13.18 -1.87
C ILE A 97 -30.96 12.96 -3.29
N PHE A 98 -31.55 11.79 -3.53
CA PHE A 98 -32.65 11.70 -4.50
C PHE A 98 -33.93 12.06 -3.75
N VAL A 99 -34.29 13.35 -3.74
CA VAL A 99 -35.71 13.72 -3.67
C VAL A 99 -36.26 13.36 -5.04
N ILE A 100 -36.90 12.20 -5.14
CA ILE A 100 -37.83 11.95 -6.23
C ILE A 100 -39.08 12.75 -5.87
N ASN A 101 -39.32 13.82 -6.63
CA ASN A 101 -40.57 14.56 -6.61
C ASN A 101 -41.58 13.87 -7.52
#